data_AF-A0A0C2CV34-F1
#
_entry.id   AF-A0A0C2CV34-F1
#
_cell.length_a   1.000
_cell.length_b   1.000
_cell.length_c   1.000
_cell.angle_alpha   90.00
_cell.angle_beta   90.00
_cell.angle_gamma   90.00
#
_symmetry.space_group_name_H-M   'P 1'
#
loop_
_entity.id
_entity.type
_entity.pdbx_description
1 polymer ?
#
loop_
_entity_poly.entity_id
_entity_poly.type
_entity_poly.pdbx_seq_one_letter_code
_entity_poly.pdbx_strand_id
1 'polypeptide(L)'
;MGLHAVLGSLYHNQIELDLDNAEGVLSAASVLQLESVLERCGDAMADNLSANNVLRYLNLAEMYGLPQWIFLKEKPHAAALPDSDFARQMNETFASFPEGQLFVRHAGVNELSMDDFHVNALRLGRLIDNMPKCWRWTGFNNGVDIVMSMSHGVLTMKRNCLSQATPYSINLKSERVVHYRAIISDSSGVCLFDSTKQSTVLRLDQSVVVARLGDDITLPISVHLLYLAAQPAPPSFLYVNQYIKNVVRKEDEGETVCRMSSD
;
A
#
# COMPACT_ATOMS: atom_id res chain seq x y z
N MET A 1 14.06 -16.65 -9.79
CA MET A 1 13.18 -17.69 -9.20
C MET A 1 11.82 -17.13 -8.83
N GLY A 2 11.74 -16.10 -7.97
CA GLY A 2 10.46 -15.54 -7.50
C GLY A 2 9.42 -15.19 -8.57
N LEU A 3 9.78 -14.40 -9.59
CA LEU A 3 8.86 -14.07 -10.68
C LEU A 3 8.32 -15.30 -11.42
N HIS A 4 9.17 -16.30 -11.67
CA HIS A 4 8.76 -17.54 -12.33
C HIS A 4 7.78 -18.34 -11.46
N ALA A 5 8.02 -18.41 -10.15
CA ALA A 5 7.11 -19.07 -9.20
C ALA A 5 5.75 -18.36 -9.16
N VAL A 6 5.74 -17.03 -9.07
CA VAL A 6 4.51 -16.23 -9.01
C VAL A 6 3.73 -16.33 -10.32
N LEU A 7 4.38 -16.23 -11.48
CA LEU A 7 3.73 -16.43 -12.78
C LEU A 7 3.24 -17.87 -12.94
N GLY A 8 4.03 -18.86 -12.53
CA GLY A 8 3.65 -20.27 -12.53
C GLY A 8 2.38 -20.54 -11.73
N SER A 9 2.20 -19.87 -10.59
CA SER A 9 1.01 -20.00 -9.76
C SER A 9 -0.28 -19.53 -10.42
N LEU A 10 -0.20 -18.60 -11.37
CA LEU A 10 -1.38 -18.14 -12.13
C LEU A 10 -1.94 -19.25 -13.03
N TYR A 11 -1.10 -20.20 -13.46
CA TYR A 11 -1.49 -21.30 -14.33
C TYR A 11 -1.83 -22.58 -13.56
N HIS A 12 -1.14 -22.84 -12.45
CA HIS A 12 -1.25 -24.10 -11.71
C HIS A 12 -2.08 -23.98 -10.42
N ASN A 13 -2.53 -22.77 -10.07
CA ASN A 13 -3.25 -22.45 -8.83
C ASN A 13 -2.53 -22.95 -7.55
N GLN A 14 -1.21 -23.10 -7.63
CA GLN A 14 -0.33 -23.55 -6.56
C GLN A 14 0.98 -22.78 -6.67
N ILE A 15 1.59 -22.45 -5.53
CA ILE A 15 2.89 -21.79 -5.47
C ILE A 15 3.79 -22.55 -4.50
N GLU A 16 5.00 -22.87 -4.95
CA GLU A 16 6.08 -23.33 -4.09
C GLU A 16 6.87 -22.10 -3.62
N LEU A 17 6.97 -21.94 -2.31
CA LEU A 17 7.61 -20.80 -1.68
C LEU A 17 9.03 -21.15 -1.26
N ASP A 18 10.00 -20.53 -1.92
CA ASP A 18 11.40 -20.54 -1.49
C ASP A 18 11.62 -19.41 -0.48
N LEU A 19 11.56 -19.74 0.81
CA LEU A 19 11.71 -18.78 1.90
C LEU A 19 13.14 -18.21 1.98
N ASP A 20 14.14 -18.92 1.47
CA ASP A 20 15.51 -18.42 1.38
C ASP A 20 15.64 -17.28 0.36
N ASN A 21 14.66 -17.14 -0.55
CA ASN A 21 14.56 -16.06 -1.53
C ASN A 21 13.18 -15.39 -1.52
N ALA A 22 12.60 -15.24 -0.33
CA ALA A 22 11.27 -14.65 -0.13
C ALA A 22 11.16 -13.24 -0.73
N GLU A 23 12.26 -12.47 -0.80
CA GLU A 23 12.33 -11.16 -1.46
C GLU A 23 11.84 -11.22 -2.90
N GLY A 24 12.28 -12.23 -3.65
CA GLY A 24 11.95 -12.38 -5.05
C GLY A 24 10.48 -12.72 -5.28
N VAL A 25 9.89 -13.52 -4.39
CA VAL A 25 8.47 -13.89 -4.46
C VAL A 25 7.59 -12.72 -4.02
N LEU A 26 7.92 -12.09 -2.90
CA LEU A 26 7.19 -10.94 -2.36
C LEU A 26 7.24 -9.72 -3.28
N SER A 27 8.41 -9.42 -3.86
CA SER A 27 8.53 -8.36 -4.87
C SER A 27 7.67 -8.65 -6.09
N ALA A 28 7.77 -9.85 -6.66
CA ALA A 28 6.97 -10.24 -7.81
C ALA A 28 5.46 -10.22 -7.49
N ALA A 29 5.05 -10.76 -6.33
CA ALA A 29 3.66 -10.78 -5.91
C ALA A 29 3.13 -9.36 -5.59
N SER A 30 3.95 -8.47 -5.04
CA SER A 30 3.61 -7.07 -4.78
C SER A 30 3.47 -6.29 -6.08
N VAL A 31 4.41 -6.45 -7.01
CA VAL A 31 4.36 -5.86 -8.36
C VAL A 31 3.12 -6.35 -9.10
N LEU A 32 2.89 -7.66 -9.13
CA LEU A 32 1.74 -8.27 -9.81
C LEU A 32 0.43 -8.13 -9.00
N GLN A 33 0.51 -7.57 -7.80
CA GLN A 33 -0.60 -7.30 -6.90
C GLN A 33 -1.47 -8.53 -6.61
N LEU A 34 -0.81 -9.67 -6.38
CA LEU A 34 -1.44 -10.96 -6.06
C LEU A 34 -1.53 -11.13 -4.54
N GLU A 35 -2.63 -10.63 -3.97
CA GLU A 35 -2.87 -10.60 -2.52
C GLU A 35 -2.88 -12.00 -1.89
N SER A 36 -3.45 -13.00 -2.58
CA SER A 36 -3.43 -14.39 -2.11
C SER A 36 -2.01 -14.98 -2.04
N VAL A 37 -1.10 -14.54 -2.91
CA VAL A 37 0.31 -14.95 -2.88
C VAL A 37 1.05 -14.22 -1.77
N LEU A 38 0.80 -12.91 -1.60
CA LEU A 38 1.37 -12.12 -0.51
C LEU A 38 0.94 -12.66 0.87
N GLU A 39 -0.34 -12.94 1.05
CA GLU A 39 -0.92 -13.52 2.28
C GLU A 39 -0.27 -14.87 2.57
N ARG A 40 -0.25 -15.78 1.60
CA ARG A 40 0.38 -17.09 1.75
C ARG A 40 1.88 -17.03 2.00
N CYS A 41 2.60 -16.05 1.44
CA CYS A 41 4.00 -15.80 1.78
C CYS A 41 4.13 -15.29 3.22
N GLY A 42 3.24 -14.40 3.66
CA GLY A 42 3.17 -13.93 5.03
C GLY A 42 2.99 -15.07 6.02
N ASP A 43 2.03 -15.96 5.76
CA ASP A 43 1.76 -17.14 6.58
C ASP A 43 3.00 -18.06 6.65
N ALA A 44 3.60 -18.40 5.50
CA ALA A 44 4.78 -19.27 5.46
C ALA A 44 6.00 -18.65 6.17
N MET A 45 6.19 -17.33 6.10
CA MET A 45 7.22 -16.63 6.87
C MET A 45 6.95 -16.66 8.37
N ALA A 46 5.69 -16.54 8.78
CA ALA A 46 5.31 -16.63 10.19
C ALA A 46 5.52 -18.04 10.76
N ASP A 47 5.16 -19.08 10.00
CA ASP A 47 5.36 -20.48 10.38
C ASP A 47 6.84 -20.85 10.57
N ASN A 48 7.75 -20.16 9.86
CA ASN A 48 9.19 -20.44 9.85
C ASN A 48 10.02 -19.36 10.58
N LEU A 49 9.40 -18.63 11.51
CA LEU A 49 10.07 -17.59 12.28
C LEU A 49 11.12 -18.17 13.24
N SER A 50 12.31 -17.58 13.27
CA SER A 50 13.41 -17.93 14.16
C SER A 50 14.22 -16.69 14.57
N ALA A 51 15.04 -16.83 15.62
CA ALA A 51 15.94 -15.76 16.10
C ALA A 51 16.86 -15.21 14.99
N ASN A 52 17.19 -16.03 13.99
CA ASN A 52 18.13 -15.68 12.93
C ASN A 52 17.46 -14.95 11.75
N ASN A 53 16.14 -15.08 11.58
CA ASN A 53 15.42 -14.53 10.42
C ASN A 53 14.34 -13.50 10.79
N VAL A 54 14.03 -13.31 12.07
CA VAL A 54 12.99 -12.39 12.56
C VAL A 54 13.15 -10.97 12.00
N LEU A 55 14.39 -10.44 12.01
CA LEU A 55 14.67 -9.10 11.47
C LEU A 55 14.47 -9.03 9.96
N ARG A 56 14.90 -10.08 9.24
CA ARG A 56 14.72 -10.17 7.78
C ARG A 56 13.23 -10.18 7.44
N TYR A 57 12.45 -11.04 8.08
CA TYR A 57 11.00 -11.14 7.81
C TYR A 57 10.23 -9.90 8.24
N LEU A 58 10.62 -9.24 9.33
CA LEU A 58 10.03 -7.97 9.74
C LEU A 58 10.27 -6.89 8.68
N ASN A 59 11.50 -6.78 8.16
CA ASN A 59 11.84 -5.85 7.09
C ASN A 59 11.10 -6.15 5.79
N LEU A 60 10.91 -7.43 5.44
CA LEU A 60 10.15 -7.81 4.24
C LEU A 60 8.66 -7.53 4.40
N ALA A 61 8.09 -7.82 5.57
CA ALA A 61 6.70 -7.50 5.86
C ALA A 61 6.45 -5.99 5.83
N GLU A 62 7.38 -5.19 6.32
CA GLU A 62 7.36 -3.74 6.17
C GLU A 62 7.47 -3.31 4.72
N MET A 63 8.45 -3.81 3.97
CA MET A 63 8.69 -3.39 2.58
C MET A 63 7.52 -3.72 1.66
N TYR A 64 6.85 -4.86 1.88
CA TYR A 64 5.78 -5.36 1.00
C TYR A 64 4.38 -5.24 1.60
N GLY A 65 4.23 -4.62 2.77
CA GLY A 65 2.92 -4.34 3.39
C GLY A 65 2.15 -5.57 3.82
N LEU A 66 2.86 -6.59 4.28
CA LEU A 66 2.23 -7.79 4.82
C LEU A 66 1.67 -7.50 6.22
N PRO A 67 0.46 -7.99 6.56
CA PRO A 67 -0.10 -7.75 7.88
C PRO A 67 0.76 -8.42 8.95
N GLN A 68 1.44 -7.63 9.79
CA GLN A 68 2.37 -8.16 10.79
C GLN A 68 1.64 -8.88 11.94
N TRP A 69 0.31 -8.75 12.03
CA TRP A 69 -0.49 -9.57 12.94
C TRP A 69 -0.43 -11.06 12.63
N ILE A 70 -0.01 -11.47 11.41
CA ILE A 70 0.21 -12.87 11.07
C ILE A 70 1.30 -13.46 11.99
N PHE A 71 2.38 -12.72 12.26
CA PHE A 71 3.42 -13.10 13.23
C PHE A 71 2.93 -13.08 14.70
N LEU A 72 1.80 -12.42 14.98
CA LEU A 72 1.22 -12.32 16.32
C LEU A 72 0.06 -13.31 16.54
N LYS A 73 -0.60 -13.81 15.48
CA LYS A 73 -1.72 -14.78 15.57
C LYS A 73 -1.25 -16.21 15.79
N GLU A 74 -0.11 -16.61 15.22
CA GLU A 74 0.45 -17.98 15.30
C GLU A 74 1.21 -18.25 16.63
N LYS A 75 0.69 -17.75 17.75
CA LYS A 75 1.01 -18.27 19.09
C LYS A 75 0.04 -19.41 19.49
N PRO A 76 -0.06 -20.50 18.71
CA PRO A 76 -0.19 -21.80 19.36
C PRO A 76 1.04 -22.69 19.22
N HIS A 77 1.89 -22.50 18.20
CA HIS A 77 2.93 -23.49 17.86
C HIS A 77 4.35 -22.97 17.61
N ALA A 78 4.61 -21.66 17.74
CA ALA A 78 5.98 -21.12 17.73
C ALA A 78 6.75 -21.49 19.01
N ALA A 79 7.18 -22.75 19.10
CA ALA A 79 8.08 -23.28 20.13
C ALA A 79 9.55 -22.85 19.93
N ALA A 80 9.83 -21.86 19.06
CA ALA A 80 11.19 -21.56 18.61
C ALA A 80 11.89 -20.43 19.38
N LEU A 81 11.18 -19.60 20.15
CA LEU A 81 11.77 -18.48 20.89
C LEU A 81 11.12 -18.34 22.27
N PRO A 82 11.89 -18.47 23.37
CA PRO A 82 11.43 -18.06 24.70
C PRO A 82 11.01 -16.59 24.68
N ASP A 83 9.92 -16.25 25.38
CA ASP A 83 9.37 -14.89 25.43
C ASP A 83 10.41 -13.82 25.84
N SER A 84 11.37 -14.21 26.69
CA SER A 84 12.49 -13.37 27.10
C SER A 84 13.44 -13.03 25.95
N ASP A 85 13.70 -13.95 25.04
CA ASP A 85 14.62 -13.75 23.91
C ASP A 85 13.98 -12.96 22.79
N PHE A 86 12.69 -13.17 22.52
CA PHE A 86 11.93 -12.34 21.59
C PHE A 86 11.86 -10.89 22.10
N ALA A 87 11.50 -10.70 23.38
CA ALA A 87 11.45 -9.37 24.00
C ALA A 87 12.83 -8.69 23.99
N ARG A 88 13.90 -9.43 24.33
CA ARG A 88 15.28 -8.91 24.29
C ARG A 88 15.68 -8.47 22.89
N GLN A 89 15.49 -9.29 21.86
CA GLN A 89 15.87 -8.95 20.49
C GLN A 89 15.06 -7.77 19.95
N MET A 90 13.77 -7.73 20.23
CA MET A 90 12.93 -6.58 19.89
C MET A 90 13.42 -5.31 20.59
N ASN A 91 13.70 -5.37 21.89
CA ASN A 91 14.21 -4.23 22.67
C ASN A 91 15.59 -3.75 22.21
N GLU A 92 16.52 -4.67 21.91
CA GLU A 92 17.83 -4.35 21.33
C GLU A 92 17.69 -3.68 19.96
N THR A 93 16.76 -4.17 19.14
CA THR A 93 16.46 -3.60 17.83
C THR A 93 15.87 -2.20 17.96
N PHE A 94 14.92 -1.98 18.87
CA PHE A 94 14.37 -0.65 19.14
C PHE A 94 15.42 0.32 19.69
N ALA A 95 16.33 -0.16 20.53
CA ALA A 95 17.44 0.62 21.07
C ALA A 95 18.52 0.96 20.04
N SER A 96 18.58 0.25 18.91
CA SER A 96 19.53 0.55 17.82
C SER A 96 19.13 1.77 16.98
N PHE A 97 17.91 2.29 17.14
CA PHE A 97 17.45 3.50 16.48
C PHE A 97 17.72 4.75 17.35
N PRO A 98 18.15 5.89 16.75
CA PRO A 98 18.32 7.14 17.48
C PRO A 98 17.01 7.62 18.12
N GLU A 99 17.08 8.11 19.36
CA GLU A 99 15.94 8.70 20.07
C GLU A 99 15.22 9.74 19.21
N GLY A 100 13.90 9.57 19.05
CA GLY A 100 13.04 10.50 18.32
C GLY A 100 12.78 10.17 16.84
N GLN A 101 13.58 9.34 16.16
CA GLN A 101 13.30 8.98 14.76
C GLN A 101 12.12 7.99 14.61
N LEU A 102 11.83 7.20 15.65
CA LEU A 102 10.71 6.25 15.64
C LEU A 102 9.35 6.97 15.72
N PHE A 103 9.27 8.09 16.46
CA PHE A 103 8.02 8.80 16.74
C PHE A 103 7.70 9.88 15.69
N VAL A 104 8.73 10.59 15.20
CA VAL A 104 8.55 11.75 14.30
C VAL A 104 8.04 11.35 12.91
N ARG A 105 8.12 10.06 12.54
CA ARG A 105 7.71 9.58 11.23
C ARG A 105 6.32 8.89 11.22
N HIS A 106 5.66 8.72 12.39
CA HIS A 106 4.61 7.70 12.57
C HIS A 106 3.36 8.09 13.37
N ALA A 107 3.13 9.37 13.64
CA ALA A 107 1.96 9.81 14.42
C ALA A 107 0.68 10.07 13.57
N GLY A 108 0.44 9.30 12.49
CA GLY A 108 -0.72 9.55 11.61
C GLY A 108 -1.18 8.35 10.76
N VAL A 109 -1.03 7.12 11.25
CA VAL A 109 -1.12 5.93 10.40
C VAL A 109 -2.55 5.43 10.23
N ASN A 110 -3.15 5.98 9.17
CA ASN A 110 -4.19 5.42 8.29
C ASN A 110 -4.60 6.49 7.25
N GLU A 111 -4.20 7.75 7.46
CA GLU A 111 -4.40 8.84 6.52
C GLU A 111 -3.08 9.16 5.83
N LEU A 112 -3.03 8.96 4.51
CA LEU A 112 -1.92 9.45 3.69
C LEU A 112 -1.80 10.96 3.86
N SER A 113 -0.71 11.43 4.49
CA SER A 113 -0.47 12.85 4.67
C SER A 113 -0.35 13.56 3.31
N MET A 114 -0.57 14.87 3.29
CA MET A 114 -0.42 15.64 2.05
C MET A 114 1.02 15.62 1.54
N ASP A 115 2.00 15.64 2.43
CA ASP A 115 3.42 15.60 2.09
C ASP A 115 3.81 14.25 1.52
N ASP A 116 3.38 13.15 2.15
CA ASP A 116 3.62 11.80 1.64
C ASP A 116 2.97 11.59 0.27
N PHE A 117 1.75 12.11 0.08
CA PHE A 117 1.11 12.10 -1.22
C PHE A 117 1.94 12.86 -2.25
N HIS A 118 2.37 14.09 -1.94
CA HIS A 118 3.14 14.89 -2.88
C HIS A 118 4.50 14.27 -3.23
N VAL A 119 5.16 13.60 -2.28
CA VAL A 119 6.45 12.93 -2.51
C VAL A 119 6.29 11.70 -3.40
N ASN A 120 5.25 10.89 -3.16
CA ASN A 120 5.11 9.58 -3.79
C ASN A 120 4.22 9.55 -5.04
N ALA A 121 3.38 10.56 -5.25
CA ALA A 121 2.44 10.58 -6.37
C ALA A 121 3.17 10.73 -7.71
N LEU A 122 2.71 9.94 -8.69
CA LEU A 122 3.06 10.12 -10.09
C LEU A 122 2.46 11.43 -10.60
N ARG A 123 3.28 12.22 -11.29
CA ARG A 123 2.87 13.53 -11.83
C ARG A 123 2.76 13.43 -13.33
N LEU A 124 1.56 13.61 -13.82
CA LEU A 124 1.20 13.43 -15.22
C LEU A 124 0.49 14.68 -15.73
N GLY A 125 0.66 15.00 -17.00
CA GLY A 125 0.07 16.19 -17.62
C GLY A 125 -0.40 15.93 -19.03
N ARG A 126 -1.43 16.66 -19.47
CA ARG A 126 -1.94 16.63 -20.84
C ARG A 126 -2.52 17.99 -21.24
N LEU A 127 -2.12 18.47 -22.42
CA LEU A 127 -2.79 19.58 -23.09
C LEU A 127 -4.06 19.08 -23.79
N ILE A 128 -5.17 19.77 -23.57
CA ILE A 128 -6.45 19.54 -24.23
C ILE A 128 -6.69 20.72 -25.17
N ASP A 129 -6.53 20.45 -26.46
CA ASP A 129 -6.69 21.38 -27.57
C ASP A 129 -8.05 21.23 -28.27
N ASN A 130 -8.70 20.08 -28.08
CA ASN A 130 -10.03 19.78 -28.59
C ASN A 130 -10.81 18.87 -27.63
N MET A 131 -12.13 18.88 -27.73
CA MET A 131 -13.03 17.97 -27.02
C MET A 131 -14.00 17.29 -28.01
N PRO A 132 -14.42 16.03 -27.75
CA PRO A 132 -14.03 15.18 -26.64
C PRO A 132 -12.59 14.64 -26.79
N LYS A 133 -11.92 14.39 -25.66
CA LYS A 133 -10.56 13.83 -25.61
C LYS A 133 -10.50 12.69 -24.60
N CYS A 134 -9.93 11.57 -24.99
CA CYS A 134 -9.66 10.42 -24.12
C CYS A 134 -8.18 10.09 -24.19
N TRP A 135 -7.53 9.87 -23.06
CA TRP A 135 -6.11 9.55 -22.99
C TRP A 135 -5.78 8.73 -21.75
N ARG A 136 -4.60 8.11 -21.79
CA ARG A 136 -3.96 7.42 -20.67
C ARG A 136 -2.46 7.62 -20.79
N TRP A 137 -1.76 7.43 -19.68
CA TRP A 137 -0.30 7.40 -19.68
C TRP A 137 0.16 5.95 -19.58
N THR A 138 1.13 5.59 -20.40
CA THR A 138 1.71 4.24 -20.43
C THR A 138 2.85 4.15 -19.44
N GLY A 139 2.83 3.14 -18.58
CA GLY A 139 3.84 2.91 -17.55
C GLY A 139 3.41 1.80 -16.61
N PHE A 140 4.35 1.25 -15.83
CA PHE A 140 4.02 0.26 -14.82
C PHE A 140 3.50 0.97 -13.55
N ASN A 141 2.20 0.84 -13.28
CA ASN A 141 1.49 1.57 -12.22
C ASN A 141 0.90 0.61 -11.18
N ASN A 142 1.70 -0.37 -10.74
CA ASN A 142 1.21 -1.52 -9.96
C ASN A 142 0.04 -2.24 -10.67
N GLY A 143 0.13 -2.32 -12.01
CA GLY A 143 -0.90 -2.88 -12.89
C GLY A 143 -2.22 -2.09 -12.99
N VAL A 144 -2.35 -0.92 -12.35
CA VAL A 144 -3.56 -0.09 -12.41
C VAL A 144 -3.55 0.75 -13.69
N ASP A 145 -4.47 0.44 -14.61
CA ASP A 145 -4.67 1.22 -15.85
C ASP A 145 -5.69 2.34 -15.60
N ILE A 146 -5.25 3.60 -15.72
CA ILE A 146 -6.09 4.77 -15.55
C ILE A 146 -6.32 5.45 -16.89
N VAL A 147 -7.60 5.53 -17.28
CA VAL A 147 -8.06 6.24 -18.46
C VAL A 147 -8.73 7.53 -18.03
N MET A 148 -8.24 8.66 -18.55
CA MET A 148 -8.82 9.97 -18.39
C MET A 148 -9.65 10.33 -19.62
N SER A 149 -10.80 10.97 -19.41
CA SER A 149 -11.64 11.46 -20.50
C SER A 149 -12.22 12.82 -20.17
N MET A 150 -12.09 13.76 -21.09
CA MET A 150 -12.64 15.11 -21.05
C MET A 150 -13.70 15.26 -22.14
N SER A 151 -14.93 15.58 -21.74
CA SER A 151 -16.05 15.80 -22.67
C SER A 151 -17.00 16.83 -22.09
N HIS A 152 -17.36 17.87 -22.86
CA HIS A 152 -18.28 18.94 -22.46
C HIS A 152 -17.95 19.51 -21.07
N GLY A 153 -16.68 19.83 -20.81
CA GLY A 153 -16.22 20.36 -19.51
C GLY A 153 -16.19 19.35 -18.35
N VAL A 154 -16.55 18.07 -18.58
CA VAL A 154 -16.51 17.02 -17.57
C VAL A 154 -15.25 16.20 -17.72
N LEU A 155 -14.37 16.24 -16.70
CA LEU A 155 -13.22 15.36 -16.58
C LEU A 155 -13.63 14.10 -15.80
N THR A 156 -13.35 12.94 -16.37
CA THR A 156 -13.61 11.64 -15.76
C THR A 156 -12.33 10.81 -15.68
N MET A 157 -12.27 9.97 -14.66
CA MET A 157 -11.20 9.00 -14.43
C MET A 157 -11.81 7.61 -14.33
N LYS A 158 -11.27 6.66 -15.08
CA LYS A 158 -11.71 5.27 -15.11
C LYS A 158 -10.56 4.34 -14.76
N ARG A 159 -10.81 3.35 -13.90
CA ARG A 159 -9.92 2.19 -13.73
C ARG A 159 -10.23 1.18 -14.84
N ASN A 160 -9.46 1.17 -15.91
CA ASN A 160 -9.66 0.24 -17.01
C ASN A 160 -9.13 -1.15 -16.64
N CYS A 161 -9.84 -2.20 -17.07
CA CYS A 161 -9.32 -3.57 -16.96
C CYS A 161 -9.74 -4.44 -18.15
N LEU A 162 -11.04 -4.48 -18.48
CA LEU A 162 -11.57 -5.37 -19.52
C LEU A 162 -12.14 -4.60 -20.71
N SER A 163 -12.50 -3.33 -20.51
CA SER A 163 -13.20 -2.54 -21.55
C SER A 163 -12.30 -2.08 -22.70
N GLN A 164 -11.00 -1.91 -22.45
CA GLN A 164 -10.01 -1.60 -23.46
C GLN A 164 -8.80 -2.51 -23.23
N ALA A 165 -8.46 -3.35 -24.21
CA ALA A 165 -7.32 -4.25 -24.09
C ALA A 165 -6.02 -3.44 -23.96
N THR A 166 -5.38 -3.55 -22.80
CA THR A 166 -4.05 -2.98 -22.55
C THR A 166 -3.11 -4.14 -22.25
N PRO A 167 -2.21 -4.52 -23.18
CA PRO A 167 -1.20 -5.51 -22.87
C PRO A 167 -0.36 -4.99 -21.69
N TYR A 168 0.00 -5.88 -20.76
CA TYR A 168 0.86 -5.62 -19.60
C TYR A 168 0.24 -4.91 -18.37
N SER A 169 -1.04 -4.51 -18.39
CA SER A 169 -1.71 -3.98 -17.19
C SER A 169 -2.51 -5.08 -16.49
N ILE A 170 -1.95 -5.62 -15.41
CA ILE A 170 -2.54 -6.73 -14.64
C ILE A 170 -2.71 -6.34 -13.19
N ASN A 171 -3.80 -5.64 -12.86
CA ASN A 171 -4.26 -5.47 -11.49
C ASN A 171 -5.68 -6.03 -11.36
N LEU A 172 -5.76 -7.26 -10.87
CA LEU A 172 -7.01 -8.04 -10.81
C LEU A 172 -7.80 -7.84 -9.50
N LYS A 173 -7.38 -6.94 -8.61
CA LYS A 173 -8.11 -6.72 -7.36
C LYS A 173 -9.50 -6.16 -7.67
N SER A 174 -10.54 -6.64 -6.99
CA SER A 174 -11.90 -6.18 -7.19
C SER A 174 -12.04 -4.66 -7.02
N GLU A 175 -11.33 -4.09 -6.04
CA GLU A 175 -11.37 -2.67 -5.69
C GLU A 175 -9.97 -2.10 -5.41
N ARG A 176 -9.76 -0.82 -5.75
CA ARG A 176 -8.52 -0.10 -5.44
C ARG A 176 -8.82 1.30 -4.94
N VAL A 177 -8.16 1.69 -3.86
CA VAL A 177 -8.11 3.09 -3.43
C VAL A 177 -7.14 3.82 -4.35
N VAL A 178 -7.59 4.92 -4.95
CA VAL A 178 -6.77 5.83 -5.73
C VAL A 178 -6.80 7.18 -5.04
N HIS A 179 -5.63 7.65 -4.61
CA HIS A 179 -5.43 9.02 -4.17
C HIS A 179 -5.06 9.88 -5.37
N TYR A 180 -5.67 11.04 -5.53
CA TYR A 180 -5.38 11.92 -6.66
C TYR A 180 -5.52 13.40 -6.33
N ARG A 181 -4.89 14.25 -7.13
CA ARG A 181 -5.16 15.69 -7.22
C ARG A 181 -5.16 16.08 -8.70
N ALA A 182 -6.26 16.66 -9.16
CA ALA A 182 -6.40 17.16 -10.51
C ALA A 182 -6.36 18.69 -10.49
N ILE A 183 -5.47 19.26 -11.29
CA ILE A 183 -5.34 20.70 -11.49
C ILE A 183 -5.58 20.98 -12.96
N ILE A 184 -6.48 21.92 -13.25
CA ILE A 184 -6.78 22.35 -14.61
C ILE A 184 -6.46 23.84 -14.70
N SER A 185 -5.65 24.21 -15.69
CA SER A 185 -5.30 25.60 -15.95
C SER A 185 -5.61 25.98 -17.40
N ASP A 186 -5.85 27.27 -17.62
CA ASP A 186 -6.00 27.83 -18.95
C ASP A 186 -4.65 28.05 -19.64
N SER A 187 -4.69 28.59 -20.85
CA SER A 187 -3.50 28.92 -21.66
C SER A 187 -2.64 30.05 -21.07
N SER A 188 -3.18 30.86 -20.15
CA SER A 188 -2.44 31.90 -19.43
C SER A 188 -1.77 31.39 -18.14
N GLY A 189 -2.07 30.15 -17.75
CA GLY A 189 -1.59 29.52 -16.52
C GLY A 189 -2.49 29.74 -15.31
N VAL A 190 -3.65 30.39 -15.47
CA VAL A 190 -4.63 30.58 -14.40
C VAL A 190 -5.28 29.24 -14.07
N CYS A 191 -5.30 28.90 -12.78
CA CYS A 191 -5.92 27.68 -12.28
C CYS A 191 -7.45 27.81 -12.34
N LEU A 192 -8.07 27.07 -13.26
CA LEU A 192 -9.52 26.98 -13.43
C LEU A 192 -10.15 26.02 -12.40
N PHE A 193 -9.42 24.99 -12.00
CA PHE A 193 -9.90 23.98 -11.07
C PHE A 193 -8.75 23.30 -10.33
N ASP A 194 -8.92 23.06 -9.03
CA ASP A 194 -8.05 22.21 -8.22
C ASP A 194 -8.90 21.34 -7.31
N SER A 195 -8.83 20.02 -7.48
CA SER A 195 -9.58 19.09 -6.63
C SER A 195 -9.05 19.05 -5.20
N THR A 196 -7.86 19.59 -4.93
CA THR A 196 -7.00 19.23 -3.80
C THR A 196 -6.75 17.71 -3.74
N LYS A 197 -6.14 17.19 -2.66
CA LYS A 197 -5.98 15.75 -2.49
C LYS A 197 -7.34 15.10 -2.24
N GLN A 198 -7.75 14.22 -3.13
CA GLN A 198 -8.93 13.38 -3.05
C GLN A 198 -8.55 11.90 -2.93
N SER A 199 -9.48 11.10 -2.41
CA SER A 199 -9.35 9.64 -2.35
C SER A 199 -10.64 8.99 -2.81
N THR A 200 -10.55 7.99 -3.68
CA THR A 200 -11.73 7.28 -4.19
C THR A 200 -11.45 5.79 -4.34
N VAL A 201 -12.48 4.96 -4.18
CA VAL A 201 -12.40 3.52 -4.42
C VAL A 201 -12.94 3.22 -5.81
N LEU A 202 -12.13 2.58 -6.65
CA LEU A 202 -12.48 2.17 -8.00
C LEU A 202 -12.52 0.66 -8.15
N ARG A 203 -13.69 0.14 -8.50
CA ARG A 203 -13.87 -1.21 -9.05
C ARG A 203 -13.32 -1.32 -10.47
N LEU A 204 -13.18 -2.56 -10.94
CA LEU A 204 -12.85 -2.85 -12.33
C LEU A 204 -13.84 -2.15 -13.28
N ASP A 205 -13.29 -1.41 -14.25
CA ASP A 205 -14.02 -0.62 -15.23
C ASP A 205 -14.97 0.46 -14.66
N GLN A 206 -14.85 0.77 -13.37
CA GLN A 206 -15.58 1.88 -12.75
C GLN A 206 -15.00 3.23 -13.19
N SER A 207 -15.89 4.17 -13.49
CA SER A 207 -15.56 5.56 -13.81
C SER A 207 -16.11 6.50 -12.74
N VAL A 208 -15.36 7.56 -12.45
CA VAL A 208 -15.75 8.63 -11.55
C VAL A 208 -15.55 9.98 -12.22
N VAL A 209 -16.35 10.97 -11.83
CA VAL A 209 -16.17 12.36 -12.24
C VAL A 209 -15.13 13.00 -11.33
N VAL A 210 -14.09 13.57 -11.93
CA VAL A 210 -12.98 14.22 -11.24
C VAL A 210 -13.19 15.73 -11.18
N ALA A 211 -13.68 16.33 -12.27
CA ALA A 211 -13.94 17.75 -12.35
C ALA A 211 -15.14 18.03 -13.25
N ARG A 212 -15.85 19.12 -12.95
CA ARG A 212 -16.84 19.73 -13.82
C ARG A 212 -16.45 21.20 -13.96
N LEU A 213 -16.16 21.60 -15.17
CA LEU A 213 -15.86 22.97 -15.55
C LEU A 213 -17.13 23.63 -16.11
N GLY A 214 -17.17 24.95 -16.13
CA GLY A 214 -18.29 25.71 -16.71
C GLY A 214 -18.44 25.52 -18.21
N ASP A 215 -19.55 25.97 -18.78
CA ASP A 215 -19.82 25.85 -20.23
C ASP A 215 -18.95 26.81 -21.08
N ASP A 216 -18.26 27.75 -20.44
CA ASP A 216 -17.49 28.85 -21.02
C ASP A 216 -15.97 28.58 -21.14
N ILE A 217 -15.55 27.33 -21.00
CA ILE A 217 -14.12 26.96 -21.09
C ILE A 217 -13.55 27.35 -22.45
N THR A 218 -12.50 28.16 -22.42
CA THR A 218 -11.72 28.50 -23.61
C THR A 218 -10.54 27.53 -23.74
N LEU A 219 -10.49 26.79 -24.85
CA LEU A 219 -9.36 25.92 -25.17
C LEU A 219 -8.18 26.72 -25.76
N PRO A 220 -6.92 26.25 -25.59
CA PRO A 220 -6.54 25.01 -24.93
C PRO A 220 -6.46 25.14 -23.41
N ILE A 221 -6.68 24.01 -22.71
CA ILE A 221 -6.48 23.89 -21.26
C ILE A 221 -5.43 22.82 -20.95
N SER A 222 -4.68 22.99 -19.87
CA SER A 222 -3.76 21.97 -19.36
C SER A 222 -4.38 21.22 -18.20
N VAL A 223 -4.42 19.89 -18.28
CA VAL A 223 -4.86 19.00 -17.20
C VAL A 223 -3.63 18.34 -16.59
N HIS A 224 -3.43 18.56 -15.29
CA HIS A 224 -2.38 17.94 -14.49
C HIS A 224 -3.01 16.99 -13.48
N LEU A 225 -2.50 15.76 -13.43
CA LEU A 225 -2.94 14.73 -12.50
C LEU A 225 -1.74 14.28 -11.65
N LEU A 226 -1.88 14.44 -10.35
CA LEU A 226 -1.08 13.71 -9.38
C LEU A 226 -1.89 12.51 -8.96
N TYR A 227 -1.33 11.30 -9.01
CA TYR A 227 -2.04 10.11 -8.52
C TYR A 227 -1.14 9.08 -7.87
N LEU A 228 -1.72 8.34 -6.92
CA LEU A 228 -1.08 7.26 -6.17
C LEU A 228 -2.10 6.14 -5.98
N ALA A 229 -1.83 4.97 -6.56
CA ALA A 229 -2.73 3.81 -6.56
C ALA A 229 -2.31 2.68 -5.60
N ALA A 230 -1.16 2.83 -4.94
CA ALA A 230 -0.70 1.96 -3.86
C ALA A 230 -0.06 2.86 -2.79
N GLN A 231 -0.59 2.80 -1.56
CA GLN A 231 0.11 3.42 -0.44
C GLN A 231 1.36 2.58 -0.13
N PRO A 232 2.50 3.20 0.20
CA PRO A 232 3.57 2.48 0.87
C PRO A 232 3.03 1.88 2.17
N ALA A 233 3.48 0.68 2.48
CA ALA A 233 3.04 -0.04 3.67
C ALA A 233 3.25 0.79 4.95
N PRO A 234 2.31 0.73 5.92
CA PRO A 234 2.56 1.20 7.26
C PRO A 234 3.80 0.50 7.84
N PRO A 235 4.72 1.23 8.47
CA PRO A 235 5.89 0.58 9.04
C PRO A 235 5.54 -0.33 10.20
N SER A 236 6.21 -1.47 10.21
CA SER A 236 5.83 -2.66 10.96
C SER A 236 5.82 -2.44 12.48
N PHE A 237 6.65 -1.53 12.98
CA PHE A 237 6.83 -1.29 14.41
C PHE A 237 5.58 -0.70 15.12
N LEU A 238 4.61 -0.16 14.38
CA LEU A 238 3.37 0.35 14.97
C LEU A 238 2.51 -0.74 15.59
N TYR A 239 2.41 -1.89 14.93
CA TYR A 239 1.67 -3.04 15.42
C TYR A 239 2.39 -3.69 16.60
N VAL A 240 3.74 -3.71 16.57
CA VAL A 240 4.55 -4.23 17.67
C VAL A 240 4.41 -3.35 18.91
N ASN A 241 4.42 -2.03 18.77
CA ASN A 241 4.21 -1.11 19.90
C ASN A 241 2.84 -1.28 20.58
N GLN A 242 1.77 -1.53 19.80
CA GLN A 242 0.46 -1.84 20.38
C GLN A 242 0.45 -3.19 21.10
N TYR A 243 1.10 -4.21 20.53
CA TYR A 243 1.26 -5.50 21.19
C TYR A 243 2.02 -5.37 22.52
N ILE A 244 3.18 -4.68 22.52
CA ILE A 244 3.99 -4.44 23.71
C ILE A 244 3.16 -3.71 24.78
N LYS A 245 2.44 -2.65 24.41
CA LYS A 245 1.54 -1.95 25.35
C LYS A 245 0.48 -2.88 25.94
N ASN A 246 -0.07 -3.78 25.16
CA ASN A 246 -1.08 -4.73 25.62
C ASN A 246 -0.51 -5.87 26.48
N VAL A 247 0.73 -6.29 26.22
CA VAL A 247 1.44 -7.30 27.04
C VAL A 247 1.85 -6.71 28.37
N VAL A 248 2.49 -5.54 28.38
CA VAL A 248 2.88 -4.82 29.60
C VAL A 248 1.65 -4.56 30.48
N ARG A 249 0.53 -4.12 29.88
CA ARG A 249 -0.71 -3.92 30.62
C ARG A 249 -1.27 -5.21 31.22
N LYS A 250 -1.09 -6.36 30.56
CA LYS A 250 -1.52 -7.67 31.09
C LYS A 250 -0.62 -8.19 32.20
N GLU A 251 0.68 -7.89 32.15
CA GLU A 251 1.62 -8.19 33.23
C GLU A 251 1.31 -7.34 34.47
N ASP A 252 1.01 -6.05 34.28
CA ASP A 252 0.57 -5.14 35.36
C ASP A 252 -0.76 -5.59 35.99
N GLU A 253 -1.74 -6.01 35.17
CA GLU A 253 -3.03 -6.57 35.63
C GLU A 253 -2.85 -7.92 36.35
N GLY A 254 -1.89 -8.75 35.94
CA GLY A 254 -1.55 -10.03 36.58
C GLY A 254 -0.85 -9.87 37.95
N GLU A 255 0.03 -8.89 38.08
CA GLU A 255 0.65 -8.55 39.37
C GLU A 255 -0.34 -7.96 40.37
N THR A 256 -1.34 -7.19 39.91
CA THR A 256 -2.37 -6.63 40.79
C THR A 256 -3.32 -7.71 41.33
N VAL A 257 -3.69 -8.70 40.50
CA VAL A 257 -4.53 -9.83 40.95
C VAL A 257 -3.79 -10.73 41.96
N CYS A 258 -2.49 -10.97 41.78
CA CYS A 258 -1.68 -11.74 42.73
C CYS A 258 -1.47 -11.01 44.07
N ARG A 259 -1.46 -9.68 44.08
CA ARG A 259 -1.40 -8.89 45.33
C ARG A 259 -2.73 -8.87 46.09
N MET A 260 -3.87 -8.94 45.40
CA MET A 260 -5.19 -8.93 46.04
C MET A 260 -5.64 -10.31 46.57
N SER A 261 -4.98 -11.41 46.18
CA SER A 261 -5.23 -12.76 46.69
C SER A 261 -4.33 -13.15 47.86
N SER A 262 -3.49 -12.23 48.34
CA SER A 262 -2.53 -12.42 49.42
C SER A 262 -2.92 -11.74 50.74
N ASP A 263 -4.14 -11.21 50.84
CA ASP A 263 -4.74 -10.62 52.06
C ASP A 263 -5.88 -11.50 52.61
#